data_AF-M3G544-F1
#
_entry.id   AF-M3G544-F1
#
_cell.length_a   1.000
_cell.length_b   1.000
_cell.length_c   1.000
_cell.angle_alpha   90.00
_cell.angle_beta   90.00
_cell.angle_gamma   90.00
#
_symmetry.space_group_name_H-M   'P 1'
#
loop_
_entity.id
_entity.type
_entity.pdbx_description
1 polymer ?
#
loop_
_entity_poly.entity_id
_entity_poly.type
_entity_poly.pdbx_seq_one_letter_code
_entity_poly.pdbx_strand_id
1 'polypeptide(L)'
;MALKPKALGRGLGNLIPVNESKTPIDSSSEGALREIKISEIRPNPGQPRKTFSEESLKELSETIKAHGVIQPIVVKQLDSGYEIISGERRYRACKLAGFIKIPAIVKNVSENQSMEMAIIENIQREDLNPIEEAIAYKTLSEKLNLKITDISARVGKNRSTISNLIRLLQLPDVVQDLIKNGRISEGHARPLLSLADRKK
;
A
#
# COMPACT_ATOMS: atom_id res chain seq x y z
N MET A 1 -31.13 -26.83 -64.12
CA MET A 1 -31.66 -25.66 -63.40
C MET A 1 -31.00 -25.60 -62.03
N ALA A 2 -30.06 -24.68 -61.85
CA ALA A 2 -29.22 -24.58 -60.66
C ALA A 2 -29.93 -23.80 -59.54
N LEU A 3 -30.03 -24.41 -58.36
CA LEU A 3 -30.57 -23.81 -57.15
C LEU A 3 -29.50 -22.92 -56.49
N LYS A 4 -29.79 -21.61 -56.42
CA LYS A 4 -28.97 -20.61 -55.71
C LYS A 4 -29.05 -20.82 -54.19
N PRO A 5 -27.94 -20.84 -53.45
CA PRO A 5 -28.00 -20.72 -52.00
C PRO A 5 -28.28 -19.27 -51.57
N LYS A 6 -29.14 -19.19 -50.57
CA LYS A 6 -29.68 -18.01 -49.89
C LYS A 6 -28.61 -17.44 -48.96
N ALA A 7 -28.10 -16.25 -49.25
CA ALA A 7 -27.13 -15.56 -48.40
C ALA A 7 -27.82 -15.10 -47.09
N LEU A 8 -27.58 -15.82 -45.99
CA LEU A 8 -27.65 -15.27 -44.63
C LEU A 8 -26.37 -14.43 -44.46
N GLY A 9 -26.42 -13.14 -44.12
CA GLY A 9 -27.28 -12.54 -43.12
C GLY A 9 -26.37 -12.07 -41.99
N ARG A 10 -25.85 -10.84 -42.13
CA ARG A 10 -25.45 -9.89 -41.07
C ARG A 10 -25.11 -10.53 -39.70
N GLY A 11 -23.86 -10.95 -39.53
CA GLY A 11 -23.40 -11.65 -38.33
C GLY A 11 -22.10 -11.15 -37.70
N LEU A 12 -21.66 -9.92 -37.99
CA LEU A 12 -20.41 -9.36 -37.44
C LEU A 12 -20.62 -8.07 -36.62
N GLY A 13 -21.87 -7.62 -36.44
CA GLY A 13 -22.19 -6.41 -35.67
C GLY A 13 -22.29 -6.59 -34.15
N ASN A 14 -22.20 -7.83 -33.63
CA ASN A 14 -22.44 -8.14 -32.21
C ASN A 14 -21.16 -8.40 -31.38
N LEU A 15 -19.98 -8.09 -31.91
CA LEU A 15 -18.70 -8.36 -31.23
C LEU A 15 -18.00 -7.11 -30.67
N ILE A 16 -18.61 -5.92 -30.78
CA ILE A 16 -18.08 -4.70 -30.18
C ILE A 16 -19.18 -4.09 -29.31
N PRO A 17 -19.09 -4.15 -27.98
CA PRO A 17 -19.92 -3.31 -27.14
C PRO A 17 -19.42 -1.87 -27.31
N VAL A 18 -20.06 -1.12 -28.19
CA VAL A 18 -19.92 0.34 -28.25
C VAL A 18 -20.64 0.86 -27.00
N ASN A 19 -19.89 0.99 -25.91
CA ASN A 19 -20.42 1.57 -24.69
C ASN A 19 -20.34 3.10 -24.82
N GLU A 20 -21.27 3.68 -25.58
CA GLU A 20 -21.66 5.08 -25.42
C GLU A 20 -22.51 5.20 -24.14
N SER A 21 -21.87 5.08 -22.99
CA SER A 21 -22.47 5.48 -21.71
C SER A 21 -22.03 6.91 -21.41
N LYS A 22 -22.79 7.87 -21.94
CA LYS A 22 -23.01 9.14 -21.23
C LYS A 22 -23.82 8.82 -19.99
N THR A 23 -23.15 8.59 -18.87
CA THR A 23 -23.73 8.60 -17.53
C THR A 23 -22.85 9.45 -16.60
N PRO A 24 -23.44 10.12 -15.60
CA PRO A 24 -22.73 11.05 -14.72
C PRO A 24 -21.63 10.30 -13.99
N ILE A 25 -20.45 10.89 -13.90
CA ILE A 25 -19.28 10.31 -13.23
C ILE A 25 -19.61 10.17 -11.74
N ASP A 26 -19.94 8.94 -11.34
CA ASP A 26 -20.01 8.55 -9.94
C ASP A 26 -18.65 8.79 -9.27
N SER A 27 -18.72 9.53 -8.18
CA SER A 27 -17.64 10.09 -7.39
C SER A 27 -17.00 9.09 -6.43
N SER A 28 -16.63 7.90 -6.92
CA SER A 28 -16.02 6.86 -6.08
C SER A 28 -15.30 5.75 -6.87
N SER A 29 -14.60 6.11 -7.94
CA SER A 29 -13.69 5.19 -8.64
C SER A 29 -12.29 5.20 -7.99
N GLU A 30 -12.04 4.22 -7.11
CA GLU A 30 -10.70 3.87 -6.66
C GLU A 30 -9.80 3.55 -7.87
N GLY A 31 -8.62 4.20 -7.95
CA GLY A 31 -7.67 3.97 -9.04
C GLY A 31 -7.92 4.75 -10.33
N ALA A 32 -8.84 5.73 -10.32
CA ALA A 32 -9.06 6.59 -11.49
C ALA A 32 -7.87 7.52 -11.75
N LEU A 33 -7.45 7.60 -13.02
CA LEU A 33 -6.52 8.60 -13.51
C LEU A 33 -7.21 9.96 -13.52
N ARG A 34 -6.65 10.96 -12.83
CA ARG A 34 -7.16 12.33 -12.76
C ARG A 34 -6.05 13.34 -12.98
N GLU A 35 -6.38 14.48 -13.57
CA GLU A 35 -5.48 15.64 -13.59
C GLU A 35 -5.66 16.46 -12.32
N ILE A 36 -4.61 16.53 -11.51
CA ILE A 36 -4.64 17.21 -10.19
C ILE A 36 -3.71 18.41 -10.24
N LYS A 37 -4.13 19.53 -9.63
CA LYS A 37 -3.27 20.71 -9.51
C LYS A 37 -2.09 20.41 -8.61
N ILE A 38 -0.88 20.81 -9.03
CA ILE A 38 0.35 20.61 -8.23
C ILE A 38 0.23 21.26 -6.84
N SER A 39 -0.49 22.38 -6.74
CA SER A 39 -0.75 23.11 -5.48
C SER A 39 -1.57 22.32 -4.46
N GLU A 40 -2.37 21.35 -4.89
CA GLU A 40 -3.22 20.53 -4.03
C GLU A 40 -2.50 19.25 -3.56
N ILE A 41 -1.27 19.00 -4.05
CA ILE A 41 -0.51 17.79 -3.77
C ILE A 41 0.61 18.09 -2.77
N ARG A 42 0.68 17.30 -1.71
CA ARG A 42 1.68 17.38 -0.65
C ARG A 42 2.64 16.18 -0.69
N PRO A 43 3.93 16.40 -0.39
CA PRO A 43 4.89 15.30 -0.26
C PRO A 43 4.60 14.47 0.99
N ASN A 44 4.92 13.18 0.94
CA ASN A 44 4.76 12.29 2.09
C ASN A 44 5.90 12.50 3.11
N PRO A 45 5.59 12.83 4.38
CA PRO A 45 6.59 13.09 5.42
C PRO A 45 7.42 11.86 5.82
N GLY A 46 6.92 10.65 5.55
CA GLY A 46 7.59 9.37 5.83
C GLY A 46 8.52 8.88 4.72
N GLN A 47 8.85 9.69 3.71
CA GLN A 47 9.69 9.26 2.59
C GLN A 47 11.12 8.89 3.05
N PRO A 48 11.59 7.64 2.83
CA PRO A 48 12.92 7.21 3.26
C PRO A 48 14.04 7.87 2.43
N ARG A 49 13.76 8.26 1.18
CA ARG A 49 14.75 8.90 0.30
C ARG A 49 14.76 10.41 0.52
N LYS A 50 15.75 10.90 1.28
CA LYS A 50 15.92 12.35 1.57
C LYS A 50 16.83 13.08 0.59
N THR A 51 17.73 12.36 -0.09
CA THR A 51 18.69 12.93 -1.05
C THR A 51 18.25 12.68 -2.49
N PHE A 52 18.08 13.78 -3.24
CA PHE A 52 17.87 13.76 -4.67
C PHE A 52 18.97 14.60 -5.31
N SER A 53 19.71 14.03 -6.28
CA SER A 53 20.66 14.81 -7.08
C SER A 53 19.87 15.83 -7.92
N GLU A 54 20.23 17.11 -7.81
CA GLU A 54 19.61 18.21 -8.56
C GLU A 54 19.77 18.04 -10.07
N GLU A 55 20.92 17.53 -10.52
CA GLU A 55 21.20 17.24 -11.93
C GLU A 55 20.19 16.22 -12.48
N SER A 56 20.01 15.11 -11.76
CA SER A 56 19.05 14.06 -12.16
C SER A 56 17.59 14.51 -12.13
N LEU A 57 17.26 15.57 -11.38
CA LEU A 57 15.93 16.18 -11.36
C LEU A 57 15.74 17.14 -12.53
N LYS A 58 16.78 17.88 -12.93
CA LYS A 58 16.76 18.77 -14.10
C LYS A 58 16.60 17.98 -15.40
N GLU A 59 17.37 16.90 -15.58
CA GLU A 59 17.23 16.02 -16.75
C GLU A 59 15.81 15.44 -16.88
N LEU A 60 15.25 14.98 -15.75
CA LEU A 60 13.88 14.48 -15.73
C LEU A 60 12.85 15.59 -16.00
N SER A 61 13.10 16.80 -15.52
CA SER A 61 12.25 17.97 -15.78
C SER A 61 12.23 18.34 -17.26
N GLU A 62 13.38 18.35 -17.92
CA GLU A 62 13.50 18.59 -19.37
C GLU A 62 12.79 17.52 -20.18
N THR A 63 12.96 16.25 -19.79
CA THR A 63 12.25 15.12 -20.41
C THR A 63 10.74 15.26 -20.28
N ILE A 64 10.25 15.64 -19.08
CA ILE A 64 8.82 15.86 -18.82
C ILE A 64 8.30 17.09 -19.57
N LYS A 65 9.08 18.14 -19.77
CA LYS A 65 8.70 19.28 -20.62
C LYS A 65 8.51 18.86 -22.08
N ALA A 66 9.39 18.01 -22.60
CA ALA A 66 9.37 17.59 -24.00
C ALA A 66 8.26 16.58 -24.31
N HIS A 67 8.04 15.61 -23.43
CA HIS A 67 7.17 14.46 -23.70
C HIS A 67 5.94 14.37 -22.80
N GLY A 68 5.81 15.28 -21.82
CA GLY A 68 4.79 15.20 -20.79
C GLY A 68 5.07 14.11 -19.75
N VAL A 69 4.12 13.94 -18.83
CA VAL A 69 4.21 12.94 -17.76
C VAL A 69 3.68 11.60 -18.28
N ILE A 70 4.58 10.75 -18.77
CA ILE A 70 4.23 9.43 -19.32
C ILE A 70 3.63 8.52 -18.25
N GLN A 71 4.24 8.50 -17.06
CA GLN A 71 3.78 7.67 -15.96
C GLN A 71 3.13 8.56 -14.89
N PRO A 72 1.84 8.35 -14.55
CA PRO A 72 1.16 9.16 -13.55
C PRO A 72 1.70 8.90 -12.16
N ILE A 73 1.66 9.92 -11.31
CA ILE A 73 2.01 9.78 -9.88
C ILE A 73 0.87 9.07 -9.13
N VAL A 74 1.16 8.47 -7.99
CA VAL A 74 0.12 7.84 -7.16
C VAL A 74 -0.09 8.71 -5.93
N VAL A 75 -1.32 9.13 -5.70
CA VAL A 75 -1.68 9.99 -4.58
C VAL A 75 -2.84 9.40 -3.77
N LYS A 76 -2.85 9.74 -2.50
CA LYS A 76 -3.94 9.49 -1.56
C LYS A 76 -4.80 10.75 -1.47
N GLN A 77 -6.12 10.61 -1.48
CA GLN A 77 -7.04 11.72 -1.22
C GLN A 77 -7.07 12.03 0.28
N LEU A 78 -6.97 13.32 0.64
CA LEU A 78 -7.14 13.84 2.00
C LEU A 78 -8.38 14.76 2.06
N ASP A 79 -8.81 15.13 3.26
CA ASP A 79 -9.91 16.10 3.46
C ASP A 79 -9.61 17.45 2.77
N SER A 80 -8.33 17.81 2.68
CA SER A 80 -7.85 19.02 2.00
C SER A 80 -6.66 18.70 1.10
N GLY A 81 -6.95 18.22 -0.10
CA GLY A 81 -5.97 17.96 -1.16
C GLY A 81 -5.55 16.49 -1.27
N TYR A 82 -4.27 16.28 -1.61
CA TYR A 82 -3.72 14.96 -1.92
C TYR A 82 -2.34 14.78 -1.32
N GLU A 83 -1.98 13.55 -0.97
CA GLU A 83 -0.64 13.19 -0.48
C GLU A 83 0.03 12.18 -1.41
N ILE A 84 1.32 12.36 -1.69
CA ILE A 84 2.07 11.48 -2.60
C ILE A 84 2.35 10.13 -1.94
N ILE A 85 1.77 9.06 -2.46
CA ILE A 85 2.16 7.69 -2.10
C ILE A 85 3.45 7.32 -2.85
N SER A 86 3.49 7.59 -4.16
CA SER A 86 4.63 7.25 -5.02
C SER A 86 4.80 8.23 -6.18
N GLY A 87 6.05 8.45 -6.59
CA GLY A 87 6.39 9.35 -7.70
C GLY A 87 6.92 10.72 -7.28
N GLU A 88 7.48 10.86 -6.07
CA GLU A 88 8.04 12.12 -5.54
C GLU A 88 9.02 12.82 -6.50
N ARG A 89 9.92 12.06 -7.17
CA ARG A 89 10.83 12.61 -8.18
C ARG A 89 10.10 13.24 -9.37
N ARG A 90 9.04 12.58 -9.84
CA ARG A 90 8.20 13.07 -10.94
C ARG A 90 7.45 14.32 -10.51
N TYR A 91 6.86 14.33 -9.32
CA TYR A 91 6.22 15.53 -8.76
C TYR A 91 7.19 16.73 -8.72
N ARG A 92 8.40 16.53 -8.19
CA ARG A 92 9.43 17.59 -8.14
C ARG A 92 9.85 18.04 -9.54
N ALA A 93 10.08 17.12 -10.46
CA ALA A 93 10.44 17.44 -11.84
C ALA A 93 9.32 18.19 -12.58
N CYS A 94 8.04 17.84 -12.34
CA CYS A 94 6.88 18.56 -12.88
C CYS A 94 6.78 19.99 -12.30
N LYS A 95 7.07 20.15 -11.00
CA LYS A 95 7.12 21.46 -10.34
C LYS A 95 8.23 22.34 -10.93
N LEU A 96 9.42 21.77 -11.15
CA LEU A 96 10.52 22.43 -11.86
C LEU A 96 10.17 22.73 -13.32
N ALA A 97 9.37 21.86 -13.94
CA ALA A 97 8.94 22.02 -15.33
C ALA A 97 7.87 23.10 -15.53
N GLY A 98 7.24 23.59 -14.45
CA GLY A 98 6.22 24.64 -14.50
C GLY A 98 4.82 24.14 -14.83
N PHE A 99 4.54 22.83 -14.65
CA PHE A 99 3.19 22.29 -14.87
C PHE A 99 2.21 22.81 -13.81
N ILE A 100 0.99 23.14 -14.24
CA ILE A 100 -0.09 23.56 -13.32
C ILE A 100 -0.85 22.34 -12.80
N LYS A 101 -1.09 21.36 -13.68
CA LYS A 101 -1.75 20.08 -13.40
C LYS A 101 -0.89 18.92 -13.87
N ILE A 102 -0.99 17.79 -13.17
CA ILE A 102 -0.28 16.56 -13.52
C ILE A 102 -1.21 15.35 -13.41
N PRO A 103 -1.01 14.33 -14.26
CA PRO A 103 -1.79 13.10 -14.18
C PRO A 103 -1.39 12.32 -12.93
N ALA A 104 -2.40 11.96 -12.15
CA ALA A 104 -2.26 11.27 -10.89
C ALA A 104 -3.35 10.21 -10.75
N ILE A 105 -2.98 9.05 -10.23
CA ILE A 105 -3.91 7.99 -9.85
C ILE A 105 -4.30 8.24 -8.41
N VAL A 106 -5.58 8.54 -8.18
CA VAL A 106 -6.12 8.70 -6.82
C VAL A 106 -6.48 7.32 -6.29
N LYS A 107 -5.76 6.87 -5.27
CA LYS A 107 -6.17 5.71 -4.50
C LYS A 107 -6.83 6.19 -3.21
N ASN A 108 -8.09 5.80 -3.00
CA ASN A 108 -8.75 5.94 -1.71
C ASN A 108 -8.27 4.84 -0.77
N VAL A 109 -6.96 4.81 -0.52
CA VAL A 109 -6.43 3.95 0.53
C VAL A 109 -6.78 4.67 1.83
N SER A 110 -7.68 4.09 2.63
CA SER A 110 -7.88 4.58 3.99
C SER A 110 -6.54 4.57 4.72
N GLU A 111 -6.33 5.49 5.67
CA GLU A 111 -5.11 5.47 6.50
C GLU A 111 -4.83 4.09 7.09
N ASN A 112 -5.92 3.43 7.46
CA ASN A 112 -5.92 2.07 7.95
C ASN A 112 -5.39 1.08 6.92
N GLN A 113 -5.85 1.11 5.66
CA GLN A 113 -5.34 0.23 4.61
C GLN A 113 -3.87 0.53 4.24
N SER A 114 -3.45 1.79 4.25
CA SER A 114 -2.06 2.14 3.94
C SER A 114 -1.12 1.68 5.05
N MET A 115 -1.55 1.84 6.31
CA MET A 115 -0.86 1.33 7.48
C MET A 115 -0.81 -0.20 7.46
N GLU A 116 -1.92 -0.85 7.12
CA GLU A 116 -2.01 -2.30 6.98
C GLU A 116 -0.98 -2.83 5.99
N MET A 117 -0.95 -2.26 4.77
CA MET A 117 0.01 -2.67 3.74
C MET A 117 1.46 -2.50 4.19
N ALA A 118 1.79 -1.36 4.82
CA ALA A 118 3.14 -1.09 5.31
C ALA A 118 3.58 -2.07 6.41
N ILE A 119 2.67 -2.42 7.32
CA ILE A 119 2.97 -3.38 8.40
C ILE A 119 3.11 -4.80 7.84
N ILE A 120 2.23 -5.21 6.91
CA ILE A 120 2.28 -6.55 6.29
C ILE A 120 3.57 -6.71 5.47
N GLU A 121 3.95 -5.72 4.67
CA GLU A 121 5.23 -5.71 3.95
C GLU A 121 6.39 -5.89 4.92
N ASN A 122 6.39 -5.15 6.04
CA ASN A 122 7.46 -5.25 7.03
C ASN A 122 7.51 -6.65 7.66
N ILE A 123 6.35 -7.27 7.98
CA ILE A 123 6.25 -8.64 8.52
C ILE A 123 6.82 -9.69 7.57
N GLN A 124 6.74 -9.48 6.26
CA GLN A 124 7.22 -10.42 5.25
C GLN A 124 8.75 -10.40 5.06
N ARG A 125 9.48 -9.58 5.80
CA ARG A 125 10.95 -9.54 5.76
C ARG A 125 11.53 -10.73 6.51
N GLU A 126 12.57 -11.34 5.94
CA GLU A 126 13.18 -12.58 6.45
C GLU A 126 13.98 -12.42 7.76
N ASP A 127 14.27 -11.19 8.17
CA ASP A 127 15.17 -10.83 9.26
C ASP A 127 14.50 -10.36 10.57
N LEU A 128 13.17 -10.43 10.65
CA LEU A 128 12.42 -10.03 11.85
C LEU A 128 12.65 -10.97 13.03
N ASN A 129 12.88 -10.38 14.21
CA ASN A 129 12.90 -11.16 15.44
C ASN A 129 11.48 -11.42 15.97
N PRO A 130 11.28 -12.47 16.81
CA PRO A 130 9.94 -12.84 17.30
C PRO A 130 9.19 -11.72 18.05
N ILE A 131 9.92 -10.79 18.69
CA ILE A 131 9.31 -9.67 19.41
C ILE A 131 8.84 -8.59 18.44
N GLU A 132 9.62 -8.28 17.40
CA GLU A 132 9.21 -7.34 16.35
C GLU A 132 7.98 -7.86 15.59
N GLU A 133 7.95 -9.16 15.29
CA GLU A 133 6.80 -9.81 14.67
C GLU A 133 5.55 -9.72 15.57
N ALA A 134 5.72 -9.98 16.88
CA ALA A 134 4.65 -9.85 17.86
C ALA A 134 4.12 -8.40 17.96
N ILE A 135 5.00 -7.40 17.95
CA ILE A 135 4.63 -5.97 17.96
C ILE A 135 3.84 -5.62 16.70
N ALA A 136 4.27 -6.10 15.53
CA ALA A 136 3.59 -5.86 14.27
C ALA A 136 2.16 -6.45 14.27
N TYR A 137 2.00 -7.69 14.74
CA TYR A 137 0.68 -8.31 14.88
C TYR A 137 -0.22 -7.61 15.90
N LYS A 138 0.33 -7.20 17.04
CA LYS A 138 -0.41 -6.42 18.03
C LYS A 138 -0.86 -5.07 17.45
N THR A 139 0.00 -4.41 16.69
CA THR A 139 -0.31 -3.14 16.00
C THR A 139 -1.43 -3.33 14.99
N LEU A 140 -1.39 -4.38 14.15
CA LEU A 140 -2.49 -4.71 13.23
C LEU A 140 -3.81 -4.96 13.99
N SER A 141 -3.76 -5.64 15.14
CA SER A 141 -4.96 -5.90 15.93
C SER A 141 -5.53 -4.64 16.57
N GLU A 142 -4.69 -3.79 17.18
CA GLU A 142 -5.14 -2.61 17.93
C GLU A 142 -5.48 -1.41 17.03
N LYS A 143 -4.64 -1.11 16.03
CA LYS A 143 -4.82 0.07 15.16
C LYS A 143 -5.91 -0.14 14.11
N LEU A 144 -6.08 -1.37 13.64
CA LEU A 144 -7.00 -1.70 12.55
C LEU A 144 -8.19 -2.53 13.02
N ASN A 145 -8.28 -2.79 14.33
CA ASN A 145 -9.32 -3.60 14.96
C ASN A 145 -9.48 -5.00 14.33
N LEU A 146 -8.38 -5.55 13.80
CA LEU A 146 -8.38 -6.86 13.13
C LEU A 146 -8.35 -7.99 14.15
N LYS A 147 -9.14 -9.04 13.89
CA LYS A 147 -9.07 -10.26 14.68
C LYS A 147 -7.85 -11.07 14.26
N ILE A 148 -7.32 -11.89 15.16
CA ILE A 148 -6.19 -12.80 14.87
C ILE A 148 -6.51 -13.72 13.68
N THR A 149 -7.79 -14.09 13.49
CA THR A 149 -8.25 -14.86 12.32
C THR A 149 -8.00 -14.12 11.01
N ASP A 150 -8.24 -12.82 10.99
CA ASP A 150 -8.17 -12.00 9.79
C ASP A 150 -6.71 -11.63 9.48
N ILE A 151 -5.89 -11.49 10.52
CA ILE A 151 -4.43 -11.32 10.39
C ILE A 151 -3.83 -12.61 9.84
N SER A 152 -4.21 -13.78 10.39
CA SER A 152 -3.76 -15.10 9.95
C SER A 152 -3.99 -15.34 8.46
N ALA A 153 -5.18 -15.00 7.95
CA ALA A 153 -5.50 -15.12 6.53
C ALA A 153 -4.64 -14.21 5.64
N ARG A 154 -4.27 -13.01 6.10
CA ARG A 154 -3.49 -12.03 5.33
C ARG A 154 -1.99 -12.35 5.28
N VAL A 155 -1.42 -12.81 6.38
CA VAL A 155 0.03 -13.11 6.46
C VAL A 155 0.38 -14.56 6.19
N GLY A 156 -0.61 -15.44 6.02
CA GLY A 156 -0.38 -16.87 5.73
C GLY A 156 0.21 -17.68 6.89
N LYS A 157 0.12 -17.17 8.13
CA LYS A 157 0.57 -17.87 9.35
C LYS A 157 -0.60 -18.40 10.17
N ASN A 158 -0.41 -19.50 10.88
CA ASN A 158 -1.43 -20.08 11.74
C ASN A 158 -1.85 -19.14 12.87
N ARG A 159 -3.16 -19.12 13.18
CA ARG A 159 -3.74 -18.33 14.28
C ARG A 159 -3.03 -18.57 15.62
N SER A 160 -2.67 -19.83 15.91
CA SER A 160 -1.96 -20.22 17.13
C SER A 160 -0.57 -19.61 17.21
N THR A 161 0.17 -19.57 16.11
CA THR A 161 1.50 -18.94 16.01
C THR A 161 1.41 -17.45 16.32
N ILE A 162 0.49 -16.74 15.66
CA ILE A 162 0.29 -15.30 15.87
C ILE A 162 -0.11 -15.01 17.33
N SER A 163 -1.05 -15.80 17.88
CA SER A 163 -1.47 -15.65 19.28
C SER A 163 -0.34 -15.89 20.26
N ASN A 164 0.51 -16.89 20.02
CA ASN A 164 1.66 -17.20 20.88
C ASN A 164 2.71 -16.08 20.83
N LEU A 165 2.98 -15.53 19.65
CA LEU A 165 3.90 -14.41 19.48
C LEU A 165 3.41 -13.17 20.23
N ILE A 166 2.14 -12.77 20.05
CA ILE A 166 1.56 -11.63 20.76
C ILE A 166 1.69 -11.79 22.29
N ARG A 167 1.53 -13.02 22.81
CA ARG A 167 1.67 -13.28 24.24
C ARG A 167 3.07 -13.04 24.76
N LEU A 168 4.13 -13.17 23.94
CA LEU A 168 5.50 -12.86 24.36
C LEU A 168 5.65 -11.41 24.86
N LEU A 169 4.80 -10.49 24.40
CA LEU A 169 4.77 -9.10 24.85
C LEU A 169 4.26 -8.93 26.30
N GLN A 170 3.73 -9.99 26.92
CA GLN A 170 3.35 -10.02 28.34
C GLN A 170 4.54 -10.36 29.25
N LEU A 171 5.66 -10.84 28.69
CA LEU A 171 6.85 -11.14 29.46
C LEU A 171 7.52 -9.84 29.95
N PRO A 172 8.29 -9.88 31.05
CA PRO A 172 9.11 -8.74 31.48
C PRO A 172 10.07 -8.29 30.37
N ASP A 173 10.36 -6.99 30.30
CA ASP A 173 11.22 -6.39 29.26
C ASP A 173 12.58 -7.08 29.15
N VAL A 174 13.17 -7.47 30.29
CA VAL A 174 14.43 -8.22 30.35
C VAL A 174 14.36 -9.52 29.54
N VAL A 175 13.24 -10.24 29.61
CA VAL A 175 13.05 -11.50 28.88
C VAL A 175 12.80 -11.22 27.40
N GLN A 176 12.04 -10.16 27.08
CA GLN A 176 11.82 -9.74 25.69
C GLN A 176 13.15 -9.36 25.01
N ASP A 177 14.04 -8.66 25.71
CA ASP A 177 15.35 -8.29 25.17
C ASP A 177 16.27 -9.50 24.97
N LEU A 178 16.19 -10.51 25.82
CA LEU A 178 16.90 -11.78 25.60
C LEU A 178 16.41 -12.49 24.32
N ILE A 179 15.10 -12.42 24.01
CA ILE A 179 14.52 -12.98 22.78
C ILE A 179 14.97 -12.18 21.56
N LYS A 180 14.90 -10.84 21.62
CA LYS A 180 15.36 -9.96 20.53
C LYS A 180 16.81 -10.22 20.14
N ASN A 181 17.67 -10.42 21.14
CA ASN A 181 19.11 -10.68 20.95
C ASN A 181 19.43 -12.15 20.63
N GLY A 182 18.42 -13.00 20.43
CA GLY A 182 18.59 -14.42 20.12
C GLY A 182 19.23 -15.25 21.23
N ARG A 183 19.30 -14.72 22.47
CA ARG A 183 19.90 -15.43 23.62
C ARG A 183 19.01 -16.57 24.11
N ILE A 184 17.69 -16.42 23.95
CA ILE A 184 16.70 -17.46 24.21
C ILE A 184 15.71 -17.54 23.04
N SER A 185 15.20 -18.74 22.76
CA SER A 185 14.19 -18.96 21.74
C SER A 185 12.78 -18.66 22.26
N GLU A 186 11.83 -18.47 21.35
CA GLU A 186 10.39 -18.40 21.68
C GLU A 186 9.88 -19.66 22.41
N GLY A 187 10.51 -20.82 22.17
CA GLY A 187 10.20 -22.07 22.87
C GLY A 187 10.59 -22.01 24.35
N HIS A 188 11.76 -21.43 24.66
CA HIS A 188 12.22 -21.24 26.04
C HIS A 188 11.42 -20.16 26.78
N ALA A 189 10.98 -19.12 26.05
CA ALA A 189 10.23 -18.01 26.63
C ALA A 189 8.77 -18.34 26.95
N ARG A 190 8.12 -19.21 26.16
CA ARG A 190 6.69 -19.53 26.31
C ARG A 190 6.30 -20.06 27.70
N PRO A 191 7.03 -21.00 28.32
CA PRO A 191 6.71 -21.45 29.68
C PRO A 191 6.74 -20.32 30.72
N LEU A 192 7.59 -19.30 30.53
CA LEU A 192 7.71 -18.16 31.43
C LEU A 192 6.45 -17.30 31.46
N LEU A 193 5.58 -17.38 30.45
CA LEU A 193 4.29 -16.68 30.45
C LEU A 193 3.40 -17.10 31.63
N SER A 194 3.45 -18.37 32.02
CA SER A 194 2.72 -18.88 33.20
C SER A 194 3.22 -18.32 34.53
N LEU A 195 4.44 -17.79 34.54
CA LEU A 195 5.10 -17.19 35.70
C LEU A 195 5.02 -15.66 35.68
N ALA A 196 4.88 -15.05 34.49
CA ALA A 196 4.73 -13.61 34.32
C ALA A 196 3.44 -13.05 34.95
N ASP A 197 2.38 -13.87 35.02
CA ASP A 197 1.15 -13.56 35.77
C ASP A 197 1.35 -13.55 37.30
N ARG A 198 2.47 -14.06 37.82
CA ARG A 198 2.80 -14.00 39.26
C ARG A 198 3.54 -12.71 39.62
N LYS A 199 3.04 -11.56 39.18
CA LYS A 199 3.40 -10.29 39.82
C LYS A 199 2.77 -10.23 41.22
N LYS A 200 3.58 -10.59 42.21
CA LYS A 200 3.68 -9.82 43.46
C LYS A 200 4.88 -8.89 43.32
#